data_AF-A0AAC9GIE4-F1
#
_entry.id   AF-A0AAC9GIE4-F1
#
_cell.length_a   1.000
_cell.length_b   1.000
_cell.length_c   1.000
_cell.angle_alpha   90.00
_cell.angle_beta   90.00
_cell.angle_gamma   90.00
#
_symmetry.space_group_name_H-M   'P 1'
#
loop_
_entity.id
_entity.type
_entity.pdbx_description
1 polymer ?
#
loop_
_entity_poly.entity_id
_entity_poly.type
_entity_poly.pdbx_seq_one_letter_code
_entity_poly.pdbx_strand_id
1 'polypeptide(L)'
;MLSELQKKLDYVNAYRENRLKTAQDVLENPSLFSALVSICFSPEDKNNHKACWILEFVSYEELLWLQPHLDFFCSNLKVLKDESAMRPIAKIVQLLVKSHYKKSENSIKLSEENLQDCIEASFDWLINDTKVATKAYSIRTLYILGNYYDWIHPELKVTIDKDFGDHSAAYKAVAKEVLKKIK
;
A
#
# COMPACT_ATOMS: atom_id res chain seq x y z
N MET A 1 -12.66 19.72 -10.51
CA MET A 1 -12.37 18.57 -9.63
C MET A 1 -10.86 18.37 -9.43
N LEU A 2 -10.08 18.04 -10.47
CA LEU A 2 -8.60 17.97 -10.37
C LEU A 2 -7.96 19.26 -9.83
N SER A 3 -8.42 20.43 -10.29
CA SER A 3 -7.89 21.74 -9.85
C SER A 3 -8.21 22.09 -8.40
N GLU A 4 -9.26 21.52 -7.80
CA GLU A 4 -9.64 21.80 -6.42
C GLU A 4 -8.89 20.90 -5.45
N LEU A 5 -8.81 19.60 -5.76
CA LEU A 5 -8.02 18.65 -4.98
C LEU A 5 -6.54 19.02 -5.01
N GLN A 6 -6.01 19.45 -6.16
CA GLN A 6 -4.63 19.91 -6.27
C GLN A 6 -4.32 21.10 -5.35
N LYS A 7 -5.22 22.09 -5.30
CA LYS A 7 -5.07 23.23 -4.38
C LYS A 7 -5.04 22.74 -2.93
N LYS A 8 -5.90 21.79 -2.55
CA LYS A 8 -5.89 21.21 -1.20
C LYS A 8 -4.57 20.50 -0.91
N LEU A 9 -4.08 19.67 -1.84
CA LEU A 9 -2.82 18.94 -1.71
C LEU A 9 -1.59 19.86 -1.65
N ASP A 10 -1.60 21.01 -2.32
CA ASP A 10 -0.52 21.99 -2.24
C ASP A 10 -0.25 22.44 -0.79
N TYR A 11 -1.30 22.59 0.02
CA TYR A 11 -1.21 22.94 1.44
C TYR A 11 -1.02 21.75 2.38
N VAL A 12 -1.01 20.52 1.85
CA VAL A 12 -0.76 19.33 2.68
C VAL A 12 0.71 19.27 3.09
N ASN A 13 0.94 19.10 4.38
CA ASN A 13 2.27 18.97 4.97
C ASN A 13 2.42 17.65 5.74
N ALA A 14 3.61 17.44 6.30
CA ALA A 14 3.93 16.17 6.95
C ALA A 14 3.20 15.93 8.27
N TYR A 15 2.55 16.93 8.88
CA TYR A 15 1.85 16.77 10.16
C TYR A 15 0.56 15.96 9.99
N ARG A 16 0.34 15.01 10.92
CA ARG A 16 -0.82 14.10 10.88
C ARG A 16 -2.15 14.84 10.86
N GLU A 17 -2.29 15.90 11.66
CA GLU A 17 -3.52 16.70 11.75
C GLU A 17 -3.91 17.30 10.40
N ASN A 18 -2.93 17.83 9.67
CA ASN A 18 -3.14 18.44 8.37
C ASN A 18 -3.55 17.39 7.30
N ARG A 19 -2.92 16.21 7.31
CA ARG A 19 -3.32 15.08 6.45
C ARG A 19 -4.74 14.60 6.77
N LEU A 20 -5.07 14.48 8.06
CA LEU A 20 -6.41 14.08 8.50
C LEU A 20 -7.48 15.07 8.04
N LYS A 21 -7.21 16.37 8.15
CA LYS A 21 -8.13 17.41 7.68
C LYS A 21 -8.44 17.25 6.19
N THR A 22 -7.42 17.05 5.35
CA THR A 22 -7.63 16.84 3.92
C THR A 22 -8.29 15.50 3.60
N ALA A 23 -8.03 14.44 4.37
CA ALA A 23 -8.75 13.17 4.24
C ALA A 23 -10.23 13.33 4.57
N GLN A 24 -10.56 14.08 5.63
CA GLN A 24 -11.93 14.41 6.01
C GLN A 24 -12.64 15.18 4.89
N ASP A 25 -11.98 16.17 4.28
CA ASP A 25 -12.53 16.88 3.13
C ASP A 25 -12.89 15.94 1.96
N VAL A 26 -12.11 14.89 1.73
CA VAL A 26 -12.38 13.88 0.68
C VAL A 26 -13.54 12.96 1.10
N LEU A 27 -13.60 12.56 2.37
CA LEU A 27 -14.71 11.76 2.90
C LEU A 27 -16.05 12.50 2.81
N GLU A 28 -16.03 13.81 3.02
CA GLU A 28 -17.21 14.69 2.87
C GLU A 28 -17.55 14.98 1.40
N ASN A 29 -16.61 14.78 0.47
CA ASN A 29 -16.80 15.02 -0.96
C ASN A 29 -16.33 13.82 -1.80
N PRO A 30 -17.10 12.71 -1.85
CA PRO A 30 -16.69 11.46 -2.52
C PRO A 30 -16.32 11.63 -4.00
N SER A 31 -16.82 12.67 -4.67
CA SER A 31 -16.47 13.00 -6.06
C SER A 31 -14.99 13.30 -6.28
N LEU A 32 -14.25 13.63 -5.22
CA LEU A 32 -12.80 13.84 -5.24
C LEU A 32 -12.00 12.54 -5.24
N PHE A 33 -12.61 11.42 -4.84
CA PHE A 33 -11.88 10.17 -4.60
C PHE A 33 -11.21 9.60 -5.85
N SER A 34 -11.93 9.56 -6.98
CA SER A 34 -11.37 9.08 -8.24
C SER A 34 -10.13 9.89 -8.65
N ALA A 35 -10.20 11.22 -8.53
CA ALA A 35 -9.06 12.09 -8.81
C ALA A 35 -7.91 11.88 -7.82
N LEU A 36 -8.20 11.61 -6.53
CA LEU A 36 -7.19 11.29 -5.53
C LEU A 36 -6.41 10.04 -5.91
N VAL A 37 -7.11 8.97 -6.33
CA VAL A 37 -6.47 7.73 -6.78
C VAL A 37 -5.60 7.99 -8.02
N SER A 38 -6.09 8.73 -9.01
CA SER A 38 -5.29 9.05 -10.20
C SER A 38 -3.99 9.82 -9.87
N ILE A 39 -4.05 10.80 -8.97
CA ILE A 39 -2.87 11.58 -8.56
C ILE A 39 -1.84 10.69 -7.85
N CYS A 40 -2.28 9.70 -7.06
CA CYS A 40 -1.39 8.74 -6.38
C CYS A 40 -0.51 7.93 -7.34
N PHE A 41 -0.87 7.82 -8.62
CA PHE A 41 -0.12 7.07 -9.63
C PHE A 41 0.33 7.94 -10.81
N SER A 42 0.37 9.26 -10.61
CA SER A 42 0.93 10.23 -11.57
C SER A 42 2.33 10.67 -11.08
N PRO A 43 3.43 10.01 -11.50
CA PRO A 43 4.77 10.27 -10.97
C PRO A 43 5.32 11.66 -11.34
N GLU A 44 4.80 12.28 -12.40
CA GLU A 44 5.11 13.66 -12.80
C GLU A 44 4.46 14.69 -11.88
N ASP A 45 3.48 14.27 -11.05
CA ASP A 45 2.77 15.15 -10.14
C ASP A 45 3.57 15.39 -8.86
N LYS A 46 3.94 16.64 -8.61
CA LYS A 46 4.65 17.04 -7.38
C LYS A 46 3.91 16.66 -6.09
N ASN A 47 2.58 16.50 -6.15
CA ASN A 47 1.72 16.18 -5.01
C ASN A 47 1.41 14.67 -4.91
N ASN A 48 1.98 13.83 -5.76
CA ASN A 48 1.79 12.38 -5.77
C ASN A 48 1.92 11.75 -4.36
N HIS A 49 3.03 11.98 -3.68
CA HIS A 49 3.28 11.44 -2.34
C HIS A 49 2.27 11.95 -1.29
N LYS A 50 1.80 13.19 -1.44
CA LYS A 50 0.77 13.77 -0.56
C LYS A 50 -0.57 13.10 -0.80
N ALA A 51 -0.94 12.87 -2.06
CA ALA A 51 -2.14 12.12 -2.41
C ALA A 51 -2.10 10.71 -1.80
N CYS A 52 -0.97 10.01 -1.85
CA CYS A 52 -0.82 8.70 -1.22
C CYS A 52 -1.03 8.76 0.30
N TRP A 53 -0.58 9.81 0.98
CA TRP A 53 -0.88 10.00 2.41
C TRP A 53 -2.38 10.13 2.66
N ILE A 54 -3.07 10.96 1.87
CA ILE A 54 -4.50 11.18 2.04
C ILE A 54 -5.28 9.89 1.73
N LEU A 55 -4.90 9.18 0.66
CA LEU A 55 -5.51 7.91 0.29
C LEU A 55 -5.37 6.87 1.40
N GLU A 56 -4.25 6.83 2.11
CA GLU A 56 -4.08 5.95 3.28
C GLU A 56 -5.14 6.22 4.34
N PHE A 57 -5.34 7.50 4.72
CA PHE A 57 -6.36 7.87 5.71
C PHE A 57 -7.77 7.55 5.23
N VAL A 58 -8.12 7.91 4.00
CA VAL A 58 -9.45 7.62 3.44
C VAL A 58 -9.69 6.11 3.40
N SER A 59 -8.69 5.30 3.05
CA SER A 59 -8.81 3.83 2.98
C SER A 59 -8.99 3.17 4.34
N TYR A 60 -8.64 3.84 5.44
CA TYR A 60 -8.92 3.35 6.79
C TYR A 60 -10.39 3.47 7.18
N GLU A 61 -11.05 4.53 6.69
CA GLU A 61 -12.46 4.79 6.98
C GLU A 61 -13.37 4.09 5.95
N GLU A 62 -13.03 4.20 4.66
CA GLU A 62 -13.88 3.81 3.54
C GLU A 62 -13.12 2.94 2.52
N LEU A 63 -12.58 1.79 2.97
CA LEU A 63 -11.79 0.89 2.11
C LEU A 63 -12.53 0.46 0.84
N LEU A 64 -13.85 0.25 0.92
CA LEU A 64 -14.68 -0.20 -0.21
C LEU A 64 -14.75 0.81 -1.36
N TRP A 65 -14.43 2.08 -1.12
CA TRP A 65 -14.37 3.06 -2.20
C TRP A 65 -13.29 2.73 -3.22
N LEU A 66 -12.27 1.94 -2.86
CA LEU A 66 -11.26 1.46 -3.80
C LEU A 66 -11.78 0.38 -4.74
N GLN A 67 -12.90 -0.30 -4.45
CA GLN A 67 -13.42 -1.42 -5.24
C GLN A 67 -13.54 -1.13 -6.75
N PRO A 68 -14.12 0.00 -7.20
CA PRO A 68 -14.19 0.34 -8.64
C PRO A 68 -12.85 0.81 -9.23
N HIS A 69 -11.80 0.95 -8.42
CA HIS A 69 -10.49 1.46 -8.84
C HIS A 69 -9.36 0.42 -8.72
N LEU A 70 -9.65 -0.81 -8.28
CA LEU A 70 -8.60 -1.80 -7.96
C LEU A 70 -7.73 -2.15 -9.17
N ASP A 71 -8.32 -2.31 -10.35
CA ASP A 71 -7.54 -2.64 -11.56
C ASP A 71 -6.53 -1.55 -11.91
N PHE A 72 -6.96 -0.29 -11.86
CA PHE A 72 -6.06 0.85 -12.05
C PHE A 72 -5.02 0.94 -10.93
N PHE A 73 -5.44 0.80 -9.67
CA PHE A 73 -4.57 0.89 -8.51
C PHE A 73 -3.45 -0.16 -8.55
N CYS A 74 -3.80 -1.43 -8.81
CA CYS A 74 -2.86 -2.55 -8.75
C CYS A 74 -1.87 -2.52 -9.93
N SER A 75 -2.37 -2.30 -11.15
CA SER A 75 -1.52 -2.27 -12.35
C SER A 75 -0.50 -1.12 -12.36
N ASN A 76 -0.72 -0.07 -11.55
CA ASN A 76 0.16 1.09 -11.44
C ASN A 76 1.09 1.09 -10.22
N LEU A 77 1.09 0.05 -9.38
CA LEU A 77 1.96 -0.02 -8.19
C LEU A 77 3.46 0.19 -8.52
N LYS A 78 3.91 -0.37 -9.66
CA LYS A 78 5.30 -0.26 -10.16
C LYS A 78 5.75 1.16 -10.53
N VAL A 79 4.80 2.08 -10.71
CA VAL A 79 5.10 3.48 -11.08
C VAL A 79 5.62 4.27 -9.88
N LEU A 80 5.34 3.80 -8.65
CA LEU A 80 5.76 4.46 -7.43
C LEU A 80 7.27 4.37 -7.23
N LYS A 81 7.93 5.52 -7.21
CA LYS A 81 9.39 5.65 -6.94
C LYS A 81 9.70 6.43 -5.67
N ASP A 82 8.75 7.25 -5.21
CA ASP A 82 8.93 8.09 -4.03
C ASP A 82 8.71 7.26 -2.75
N GLU A 83 9.72 7.18 -1.89
CA GLU A 83 9.65 6.42 -0.63
C GLU A 83 8.52 6.90 0.32
N SER A 84 8.19 8.18 0.23
CA SER A 84 7.12 8.83 0.99
C SER A 84 5.73 8.41 0.50
N ALA A 85 5.61 8.05 -0.78
CA ALA A 85 4.41 7.47 -1.39
C ALA A 85 4.31 5.95 -1.15
N MET A 86 5.43 5.23 -1.26
CA MET A 86 5.47 3.77 -1.16
C MET A 86 4.93 3.24 0.17
N ARG A 87 5.33 3.81 1.31
CA ARG A 87 4.88 3.31 2.63
C ARG A 87 3.35 3.36 2.79
N PRO A 88 2.66 4.49 2.54
CA PRO A 88 1.20 4.55 2.52
C PRO A 88 0.57 3.49 1.61
N ILE A 89 1.08 3.33 0.39
CA ILE A 89 0.51 2.42 -0.58
C ILE A 89 0.74 0.95 -0.18
N ALA A 90 1.91 0.58 0.31
CA ALA A 90 2.18 -0.77 0.82
C ALA A 90 1.25 -1.15 1.98
N LYS A 91 0.87 -0.16 2.81
CA LYS A 91 -0.11 -0.33 3.87
C LYS A 91 -1.53 -0.55 3.32
N ILE A 92 -1.93 0.20 2.28
CA ILE A 92 -3.20 0.00 1.58
C ILE A 92 -3.25 -1.38 0.93
N VAL A 93 -2.20 -1.80 0.20
CA VAL A 93 -2.08 -3.14 -0.38
C VAL A 93 -2.30 -4.22 0.68
N GLN A 94 -1.66 -4.09 1.85
CA GLN A 94 -1.89 -5.02 2.95
C GLN A 94 -3.37 -5.04 3.42
N LEU A 95 -4.02 -3.87 3.52
CA LEU A 95 -5.44 -3.79 3.91
C LEU A 95 -6.35 -4.45 2.87
N LEU A 96 -6.10 -4.22 1.59
CA LEU A 96 -6.85 -4.83 0.48
C LEU A 96 -6.75 -6.35 0.52
N VAL A 97 -5.53 -6.90 0.62
CA VAL A 97 -5.28 -8.34 0.69
C VAL A 97 -5.93 -8.95 1.94
N LYS A 98 -5.81 -8.31 3.11
CA LYS A 98 -6.50 -8.76 4.33
C LYS A 98 -8.01 -8.78 4.17
N SER A 99 -8.57 -7.73 3.58
CA SER A 99 -10.01 -7.60 3.36
C SER A 99 -10.51 -8.70 2.42
N HIS A 100 -9.81 -8.92 1.31
CA HIS A 100 -10.10 -9.98 0.33
C HIS A 100 -10.23 -11.37 0.96
N TYR A 101 -9.27 -11.75 1.80
CA TYR A 101 -9.28 -13.08 2.41
C TYR A 101 -10.13 -13.21 3.69
N LYS A 102 -10.68 -12.10 4.22
CA LYS A 102 -11.60 -12.13 5.38
C LYS A 102 -12.99 -12.70 5.03
N LYS A 103 -13.37 -12.74 3.74
CA LYS A 103 -14.63 -13.32 3.21
C LYS A 103 -15.91 -12.86 3.94
N SER A 104 -16.00 -11.60 4.35
CA SER A 104 -17.25 -10.99 4.85
C SER A 104 -18.07 -10.34 3.74
N GLU A 105 -19.38 -10.12 3.92
CA GLU A 105 -20.25 -9.49 2.90
C GLU A 105 -19.70 -8.13 2.39
N ASN A 106 -19.12 -7.33 3.28
CA ASN A 106 -18.51 -6.03 2.96
C ASN A 106 -16.98 -6.10 2.79
N SER A 107 -16.48 -7.13 2.10
CA SER A 107 -15.05 -7.29 1.80
C SER A 107 -14.68 -6.82 0.40
N ILE A 108 -13.42 -6.41 0.25
CA ILE A 108 -12.80 -6.12 -1.04
C ILE A 108 -12.70 -7.41 -1.86
N LYS A 109 -12.93 -7.31 -3.17
CA LYS A 109 -12.68 -8.41 -4.10
C LYS A 109 -11.60 -7.99 -5.08
N LEU A 110 -10.42 -8.59 -4.93
CA LEU A 110 -9.32 -8.49 -5.89
C LEU A 110 -9.49 -9.59 -6.94
N SER A 111 -9.22 -9.26 -8.20
CA SER A 111 -9.04 -10.26 -9.26
C SER A 111 -7.72 -11.01 -9.06
N GLU A 112 -7.54 -12.14 -9.76
CA GLU A 112 -6.24 -12.83 -9.77
C GLU A 112 -5.13 -11.93 -10.31
N GLU A 113 -5.41 -11.11 -11.32
CA GLU A 113 -4.45 -10.13 -11.86
C GLU A 113 -4.04 -9.10 -10.79
N ASN A 114 -5.01 -8.53 -10.07
CA ASN A 114 -4.71 -7.61 -8.97
C ASN A 114 -3.86 -8.28 -7.87
N LEU A 115 -4.12 -9.57 -7.57
CA LEU A 115 -3.33 -10.32 -6.60
C LEU A 115 -1.88 -10.51 -7.09
N GLN A 116 -1.68 -10.84 -8.36
CA GLN A 116 -0.32 -10.93 -8.94
C GLN A 116 0.41 -9.60 -8.89
N ASP A 117 -0.25 -8.49 -9.26
CA ASP A 117 0.33 -7.14 -9.16
C ASP A 117 0.76 -6.81 -7.71
N CYS A 118 -0.08 -7.17 -6.73
CA CYS A 118 0.24 -6.97 -5.32
C CYS A 118 1.43 -7.84 -4.86
N ILE A 119 1.54 -9.08 -5.36
CA ILE A 119 2.66 -9.98 -5.08
C ILE A 119 3.96 -9.40 -5.65
N GLU A 120 3.96 -9.05 -6.94
CA GLU A 120 5.12 -8.49 -7.65
C GLU A 120 5.61 -7.21 -6.96
N ALA A 121 4.72 -6.25 -6.74
CA ALA A 121 5.07 -5.00 -6.05
C ALA A 121 5.61 -5.24 -4.63
N SER A 122 5.05 -6.20 -3.89
CA SER A 122 5.51 -6.50 -2.53
C SER A 122 6.92 -7.10 -2.52
N PHE A 123 7.23 -8.02 -3.44
CA PHE A 123 8.59 -8.56 -3.58
C PHE A 123 9.55 -7.50 -4.06
N ASP A 124 9.17 -6.68 -5.06
CA ASP A 124 10.00 -5.59 -5.55
C ASP A 124 10.37 -4.60 -4.44
N TRP A 125 9.41 -4.17 -3.63
CA TRP A 125 9.70 -3.28 -2.50
C TRP A 125 10.54 -3.96 -1.43
N LEU A 126 10.39 -5.28 -1.24
CA LEU A 126 11.18 -6.03 -0.27
C LEU A 126 12.63 -6.20 -0.72
N ILE A 127 12.88 -6.45 -2.00
CA ILE A 127 14.21 -6.70 -2.56
C ILE A 127 14.97 -5.40 -2.79
N ASN A 128 14.32 -4.37 -3.34
CA ASN A 128 14.98 -3.11 -3.67
C ASN A 128 15.27 -2.24 -2.43
N ASP A 129 16.08 -1.21 -2.61
CA ASP A 129 16.42 -0.24 -1.56
C ASP A 129 15.22 0.67 -1.25
N THR A 130 14.31 0.19 -0.41
CA THR A 130 13.18 0.95 0.12
C THR A 130 13.26 1.02 1.65
N LYS A 131 12.65 2.06 2.23
CA LYS A 131 12.56 2.18 3.69
C LYS A 131 12.00 0.93 4.36
N VAL A 132 12.55 0.64 5.54
CA VAL A 132 12.16 -0.47 6.43
C VAL A 132 10.64 -0.58 6.63
N ALA A 133 9.93 0.55 6.72
CA ALA A 133 8.47 0.54 6.91
C ALA A 133 7.74 -0.08 5.71
N THR A 134 8.15 0.25 4.48
CA THR A 134 7.60 -0.32 3.24
C THR A 134 7.86 -1.83 3.22
N LYS A 135 9.13 -2.24 3.42
CA LYS A 135 9.52 -3.67 3.50
C LYS A 135 8.69 -4.43 4.55
N ALA A 136 8.46 -3.85 5.73
CA ALA A 136 7.67 -4.46 6.78
C ALA A 136 6.21 -4.72 6.39
N TYR A 137 5.59 -3.81 5.63
CA TYR A 137 4.25 -4.04 5.10
C TYR A 137 4.26 -5.12 4.03
N SER A 138 5.23 -5.09 3.10
CA SER A 138 5.40 -6.10 2.07
C SER A 138 5.56 -7.52 2.63
N ILE A 139 6.47 -7.72 3.62
CA ILE A 139 6.69 -9.02 4.27
C ILE A 139 5.38 -9.58 4.83
N ARG A 140 4.59 -8.73 5.51
CA ARG A 140 3.31 -9.14 6.10
C ARG A 140 2.23 -9.40 5.05
N THR A 141 2.23 -8.68 3.93
CA THR A 141 1.34 -8.94 2.80
C THR A 141 1.67 -10.28 2.15
N LEU A 142 2.94 -10.52 1.82
CA LEU A 142 3.43 -11.77 1.24
C LEU A 142 3.18 -12.97 2.17
N TYR A 143 3.31 -12.78 3.49
CA TYR A 143 2.93 -13.81 4.46
C TYR A 143 1.45 -14.22 4.32
N ILE A 144 0.53 -13.27 4.16
CA ILE A 144 -0.89 -13.58 3.97
C ILE A 144 -1.10 -14.34 2.67
N LEU A 145 -0.52 -13.84 1.58
CA LEU A 145 -0.64 -14.43 0.24
C LEU A 145 -0.06 -15.84 0.17
N GLY A 146 1.03 -16.13 0.89
CA GLY A 146 1.60 -17.47 0.91
C GLY A 146 0.74 -18.53 1.63
N ASN A 147 -0.36 -18.16 2.28
CA ASN A 147 -1.37 -19.15 2.69
C ASN A 147 -2.25 -19.64 1.52
N TYR A 148 -2.14 -19.00 0.35
CA TYR A 148 -2.94 -19.25 -0.85
C TYR A 148 -2.09 -19.58 -2.08
N TYR A 149 -0.81 -19.17 -2.09
CA TYR A 149 0.15 -19.49 -3.14
C TYR A 149 1.39 -20.19 -2.52
N ASP A 150 1.51 -21.50 -2.75
CA ASP A 150 2.50 -22.37 -2.08
C ASP A 150 3.96 -21.93 -2.27
N TRP A 151 4.26 -21.23 -3.37
CA TRP A 151 5.62 -20.79 -3.68
C TRP A 151 6.06 -19.53 -2.90
N ILE A 152 5.11 -18.76 -2.35
CA ILE A 152 5.43 -17.45 -1.75
C ILE A 152 6.16 -17.59 -0.41
N HIS A 153 5.75 -18.50 0.48
CA HIS A 153 6.44 -18.69 1.77
C HIS A 153 7.90 -19.13 1.60
N PRO A 154 8.23 -20.13 0.74
CA PRO A 154 9.60 -20.46 0.40
C PRO A 154 10.41 -19.26 -0.11
N GLU A 155 9.88 -18.51 -1.09
CA GLU A 155 10.58 -17.37 -1.68
C GLU A 155 10.78 -16.22 -0.68
N LEU A 156 9.76 -15.94 0.13
CA LEU A 156 9.82 -14.93 1.17
C LEU A 156 10.90 -15.24 2.21
N LYS A 157 11.04 -16.52 2.60
CA LYS A 157 12.09 -16.96 3.51
C LYS A 157 13.48 -16.73 2.93
N VAL A 158 13.69 -17.15 1.69
CA VAL A 158 14.96 -16.95 0.96
C VAL A 158 15.29 -15.46 0.86
N THR A 159 14.32 -14.62 0.54
CA THR A 159 14.49 -13.17 0.41
C THR A 159 14.86 -12.53 1.75
N ILE A 160 14.16 -12.88 2.83
CA ILE A 160 14.46 -12.34 4.16
C ILE A 160 15.85 -12.79 4.63
N ASP A 161 16.21 -14.06 4.45
CA ASP A 161 17.47 -14.62 4.94
C ASP A 161 18.71 -13.99 4.27
N LYS A 162 18.62 -13.65 2.98
CA LYS A 162 19.71 -12.99 2.22
C LYS A 162 20.13 -11.65 2.84
N ASP A 163 19.15 -10.81 3.19
CA ASP A 163 19.42 -9.44 3.66
C ASP A 163 19.27 -9.28 5.18
N PHE A 164 19.05 -10.39 5.90
CA PHE A 164 18.73 -10.36 7.32
C PHE A 164 19.82 -9.70 8.15
N GLY A 165 21.10 -10.00 7.87
CA GLY A 165 22.26 -9.55 8.64
C GLY A 165 22.46 -8.04 8.62
N ASP A 166 22.22 -7.42 7.47
CA ASP A 166 22.60 -6.03 7.18
C ASP A 166 21.50 -5.01 7.50
N HIS A 167 20.29 -5.49 7.80
CA HIS A 167 19.16 -4.61 8.06
C HIS A 167 19.02 -4.17 9.53
N SER A 168 18.24 -3.11 9.72
CA SER A 168 17.94 -2.49 11.02
C SER A 168 17.25 -3.46 12.00
N ALA A 169 17.30 -3.14 13.30
CA ALA A 169 16.60 -3.89 14.34
C ALA A 169 15.08 -3.97 14.08
N ALA A 170 14.47 -2.90 13.55
CA ALA A 170 13.04 -2.85 13.23
C ALA A 170 12.68 -3.83 12.10
N TYR A 171 13.50 -3.91 11.05
CA TYR A 171 13.32 -4.91 9.99
C TYR A 171 13.45 -6.33 10.56
N LYS A 172 14.53 -6.60 11.30
CA LYS A 172 14.80 -7.91 11.92
C LYS A 172 13.66 -8.36 12.83
N ALA A 173 13.02 -7.44 13.55
CA ALA A 173 11.87 -7.75 14.39
C ALA A 173 10.67 -8.25 13.57
N VAL A 174 10.33 -7.58 12.47
CA VAL A 174 9.22 -7.98 11.58
C VAL A 174 9.53 -9.29 10.85
N ALA A 175 10.77 -9.43 10.34
CA ALA A 175 11.23 -10.66 9.73
C ALA A 175 11.10 -11.86 10.68
N LYS A 176 11.61 -11.76 11.91
CA LYS A 176 11.46 -12.80 12.95
C LYS A 176 10.00 -13.08 13.29
N GLU A 177 9.16 -12.04 13.37
CA GLU A 177 7.72 -12.19 13.65
C GLU A 177 7.05 -13.07 12.58
N VAL A 178 7.33 -12.82 11.31
CA VAL A 178 6.72 -13.54 10.18
C VAL A 178 7.33 -14.92 9.97
N LEU A 179 8.66 -15.07 10.04
CA LEU A 179 9.32 -16.37 9.89
C LEU A 179 8.85 -17.38 10.94
N LYS A 180 8.53 -16.93 12.16
CA LYS A 180 7.93 -17.80 13.21
C LYS A 180 6.53 -18.29 12.88
N LYS A 181 5.81 -17.59 12.01
CA LYS A 181 4.43 -17.92 11.61
C LYS A 181 4.38 -18.78 10.36
N ILE A 182 5.44 -18.76 9.54
CA ILE A 182 5.63 -19.68 8.42
C ILE A 182 6.05 -21.03 9.03
N LYS A 183 5.31 -22.08 8.72
CA LYS A 183 5.57 -23.44 9.20
C LYS A 183 6.56 -24.16 8.30
#